data_AF-A0A2V7F1I1-F1
#
_entry.id   AF-A0A2V7F1I1-F1
#
_cell.length_a   1.000
_cell.length_b   1.000
_cell.length_c   1.000
_cell.angle_alpha   90.00
_cell.angle_beta   90.00
_cell.angle_gamma   90.00
#
_symmetry.space_group_name_H-M   'P 1'
#
loop_
_entity.id
_entity.type
_entity.pdbx_description
1 polymer ?
#
loop_
_entity_poly.entity_id
_entity_poly.type
_entity_poly.pdbx_seq_one_letter_code
_entity_poly.pdbx_strand_id
1 'polypeptide(L)'
;MAFARRTWIATALAALALAGPAQSAAAPYREYEIGFSGEASPLGKSPSDAELINAVAWIMSNKLGLPFPTGIKAYIYVNQATLVDGLIQIAGEKREEAWDKGRFAAGVATRAGLFLRGDHLAEMHLLGRAGLFAHELTHVSQRKLAEGGRGGAAQWILEGHADWVKVQALDLLGFRPYRESRDEIVRSISGSKMPVKFFPDLEALATNAGWTSARNQFGAPATYGQAFLAVDWLIERYGSAKLLEFLGRFALQTAPREHWRTVFPISYRQFIDEFRARLEALR
;
A
#
# COMPACT_ATOMS: atom_id res chain seq x y z
N MET A 1 -32.59 38.61 74.85
CA MET A 1 -32.98 37.18 74.90
C MET A 1 -33.01 36.63 73.49
N ALA A 2 -32.20 35.61 73.27
CA ALA A 2 -31.85 34.93 72.02
C ALA A 2 -33.06 34.15 71.41
N PHE A 3 -33.29 34.29 70.10
CA PHE A 3 -33.04 33.32 69.01
C PHE A 3 -34.17 32.31 68.73
N ALA A 4 -34.70 32.34 67.50
CA ALA A 4 -34.95 31.15 66.66
C ALA A 4 -35.46 31.58 65.26
N ARG A 5 -34.58 31.65 64.27
CA ARG A 5 -34.93 31.39 62.87
C ARG A 5 -33.93 30.37 62.34
N ARG A 6 -34.46 29.19 62.01
CA ARG A 6 -33.73 28.10 61.36
C ARG A 6 -33.40 28.51 59.91
N THR A 7 -32.13 28.71 59.62
CA THR A 7 -31.59 28.73 58.27
C THR A 7 -31.05 27.34 57.93
N TRP A 8 -31.52 26.77 56.83
CA TRP A 8 -30.95 25.58 56.22
C TRP A 8 -29.63 25.96 55.56
N ILE A 9 -28.51 25.43 56.07
CA ILE A 9 -27.21 25.49 55.39
C ILE A 9 -27.09 24.20 54.58
N ALA A 10 -27.12 24.31 53.26
CA ALA A 10 -26.73 23.24 52.36
C ALA A 10 -25.19 23.14 52.37
N THR A 11 -24.67 22.04 52.89
CA THR A 11 -23.23 21.73 52.87
C THR A 11 -22.84 21.31 51.46
N ALA A 12 -22.17 22.19 50.71
CA ALA A 12 -21.49 21.82 49.48
C ALA A 12 -20.15 21.16 49.82
N LEU A 13 -20.08 19.83 49.71
CA LEU A 13 -18.84 19.07 49.73
C LEU A 13 -18.10 19.32 48.41
N ALA A 14 -17.10 20.19 48.43
CA ALA A 14 -16.13 20.31 47.36
C ALA A 14 -15.19 19.08 47.42
N ALA A 15 -15.44 18.10 46.56
CA ALA A 15 -14.49 17.04 46.29
C ALA A 15 -13.34 17.62 45.44
N LEU A 16 -12.20 17.92 46.09
CA LEU A 16 -10.94 18.11 45.36
C LEU A 16 -10.53 16.76 44.77
N ALA A 17 -10.80 16.57 43.48
CA ALA A 17 -10.16 15.52 42.70
C ALA A 17 -8.67 15.87 42.57
N LEU A 18 -7.82 15.18 43.32
CA LEU A 18 -6.37 15.15 43.09
C LEU A 18 -6.13 14.51 41.72
N ALA A 19 -5.99 15.34 40.69
CA ALA A 19 -5.47 14.91 39.39
C ALA A 19 -4.00 14.53 39.57
N GLY A 20 -3.73 13.25 39.83
CA GLY A 20 -2.41 12.70 39.60
C GLY A 20 -2.00 12.90 38.14
N PRO A 21 -0.70 12.99 37.82
CA PRO A 21 -0.27 13.11 36.43
C PRO A 21 -0.82 11.91 35.67
N ALA A 22 -1.69 12.19 34.69
CA ALA A 22 -2.14 11.17 33.75
C ALA A 22 -0.88 10.59 33.11
N GLN A 23 -0.56 9.33 33.43
CA GLN A 23 0.33 8.54 32.59
C GLN A 23 -0.28 8.61 31.20
N SER A 24 0.36 9.34 30.29
CA SER A 24 -0.03 9.39 28.90
C SER A 24 -0.07 7.93 28.44
N ALA A 25 -1.27 7.39 28.24
CA ALA A 25 -1.42 6.06 27.69
C ALA A 25 -0.59 6.04 26.40
N ALA A 26 0.34 5.10 26.29
CA ALA A 26 1.18 4.99 25.10
C ALA A 26 0.26 5.06 23.87
N ALA A 27 0.58 5.98 22.94
CA ALA A 27 -0.23 6.17 21.76
C ALA A 27 -0.46 4.80 21.08
N PRO A 28 -1.66 4.54 20.52
CA PRO A 28 -1.99 3.22 19.95
C PRO A 28 -1.18 2.88 18.68
N TYR A 29 -0.22 3.74 18.32
CA TYR A 29 0.70 3.61 17.21
C TYR A 29 2.02 4.32 17.49
N ARG A 30 3.05 3.91 16.73
CA ARG A 30 4.30 4.68 16.55
C ARG A 30 4.21 5.46 15.23
N GLU A 31 4.63 6.72 15.26
CA GLU A 31 4.64 7.61 14.10
C GLU A 31 6.07 7.84 13.61
N TYR A 32 6.26 7.84 12.28
CA TYR A 32 7.54 8.13 11.65
C TYR A 32 7.35 9.08 10.47
N GLU A 33 8.19 10.11 10.37
CA GLU A 33 8.32 10.91 9.16
C GLU A 33 8.97 10.09 8.06
N ILE A 34 8.46 10.21 6.83
CA ILE A 34 9.04 9.56 5.66
C ILE A 34 9.88 10.58 4.88
N GLY A 35 11.19 10.37 4.90
CA GLY A 35 12.18 11.18 4.19
C GLY A 35 12.45 10.64 2.78
N PHE A 36 12.38 11.53 1.79
CA PHE A 36 12.71 11.23 0.38
C PHE A 36 14.00 11.90 -0.10
N SER A 37 14.49 12.89 0.65
CA SER A 37 15.67 13.70 0.31
C SER A 37 16.90 13.30 1.14
N GLY A 38 18.08 13.74 0.69
CA GLY A 38 19.36 13.45 1.33
C GLY A 38 20.09 12.25 0.72
N GLU A 39 21.13 11.77 1.38
CA GLU A 39 21.81 10.53 1.00
C GLU A 39 21.12 9.32 1.63
N ALA A 40 21.16 8.18 0.94
CA ALA A 40 20.69 6.93 1.51
C ALA A 40 21.59 6.55 2.70
N SER A 41 21.00 6.49 3.90
CA SER A 41 21.69 5.90 5.04
C SER A 41 21.92 4.41 4.78
N PRO A 42 23.15 3.88 4.93
CA PRO A 42 23.39 2.46 4.85
C PRO A 42 22.54 1.73 5.89
N LEU A 43 21.80 0.70 5.46
CA LEU A 43 21.06 -0.14 6.40
C LEU A 43 22.03 -0.98 7.21
N GLY A 44 21.97 -0.88 8.53
CA GLY A 44 22.66 -1.78 9.45
C GLY A 44 22.09 -3.21 9.36
N LYS A 45 22.69 -4.14 10.12
CA LYS A 45 22.24 -5.55 10.15
C LYS A 45 20.83 -5.74 10.71
N SER A 46 20.38 -4.81 11.56
CA SER A 46 19.07 -4.84 12.22
C SER A 46 18.45 -3.44 12.19
N PRO A 47 18.00 -2.95 11.03
CA PRO A 47 17.44 -1.61 10.94
C PRO A 47 16.11 -1.56 11.69
N SER A 48 15.86 -0.42 12.33
CA SER A 48 14.55 -0.04 12.84
C SER A 48 13.53 0.08 11.71
N ASP A 49 12.24 0.06 12.05
CA ASP A 49 11.18 0.29 11.05
C ASP A 49 11.35 1.64 10.36
N ALA A 50 11.75 2.69 11.11
CA ALA A 50 11.99 4.03 10.57
C ALA A 50 13.13 4.05 9.53
N GLU A 51 14.27 3.43 9.86
CA GLU A 51 15.40 3.34 8.93
C GLU A 51 15.02 2.57 7.67
N LEU A 52 14.28 1.46 7.81
CA LEU A 52 13.86 0.64 6.68
C LEU A 52 12.86 1.37 5.78
N ILE A 53 11.85 2.04 6.35
CA ILE A 53 10.87 2.85 5.61
C ILE A 53 11.58 3.94 4.82
N ASN A 54 12.52 4.66 5.45
CA ASN A 54 13.24 5.75 4.81
C ASN A 54 14.19 5.26 3.70
N ALA A 55 14.88 4.14 3.89
CA ALA A 55 15.72 3.57 2.84
C ALA A 55 14.91 3.12 1.61
N VAL A 56 13.75 2.49 1.83
CA VAL A 56 12.81 2.11 0.77
C VAL A 56 12.29 3.35 0.05
N ALA A 57 11.78 4.33 0.79
CA ALA A 57 11.25 5.58 0.25
C ALA A 57 12.29 6.33 -0.59
N TRP A 58 13.53 6.41 -0.10
CA TRP A 58 14.64 7.03 -0.81
C TRP A 58 14.93 6.35 -2.14
N ILE A 59 15.02 5.01 -2.19
CA ILE A 59 15.26 4.27 -3.44
C ILE A 59 14.14 4.50 -4.43
N MET A 60 12.90 4.42 -3.97
CA MET A 60 11.72 4.63 -4.80
C MET A 60 11.72 6.02 -5.43
N SER A 61 12.07 7.06 -4.66
CA SER A 61 12.10 8.42 -5.18
C SER A 61 13.32 8.69 -6.08
N ASN A 62 14.52 8.34 -5.63
CA ASN A 62 15.77 8.77 -6.25
C ASN A 62 16.30 7.81 -7.31
N LYS A 63 15.92 6.53 -7.28
CA LYS A 63 16.37 5.51 -8.24
C LYS A 63 15.26 5.06 -9.19
N LEU A 64 14.01 5.00 -8.71
CA LEU A 64 12.86 4.59 -9.52
C LEU A 64 12.05 5.78 -10.06
N GLY A 65 12.36 7.01 -9.65
CA GLY A 65 11.72 8.23 -10.15
C GLY A 65 10.25 8.38 -9.74
N LEU A 66 9.84 7.72 -8.65
CA LEU A 66 8.46 7.76 -8.17
C LEU A 66 8.18 9.09 -7.44
N PRO A 67 7.11 9.83 -7.80
CA PRO A 67 6.74 11.04 -7.09
C PRO A 67 6.01 10.73 -5.79
N PHE A 68 6.20 11.55 -4.76
CA PHE A 68 5.53 11.41 -3.48
C PHE A 68 4.98 12.76 -2.99
N PRO A 69 3.93 12.77 -2.15
CA PRO A 69 3.51 13.98 -1.45
C PRO A 69 4.56 14.39 -0.41
N THR A 70 4.64 15.68 -0.11
CA THR A 70 5.46 16.20 0.99
C THR A 70 4.81 15.92 2.33
N GLY A 71 5.61 15.58 3.35
CA GLY A 71 5.13 15.45 4.74
C GLY A 71 4.23 14.24 4.98
N ILE A 72 4.35 13.17 4.18
CA ILE A 72 3.66 11.92 4.49
C ILE A 72 4.34 11.21 5.67
N LYS A 73 3.54 10.50 6.45
CA LYS A 73 4.00 9.76 7.62
C LYS A 73 3.69 8.28 7.51
N ALA A 74 4.42 7.47 8.28
CA ALA A 74 4.07 6.09 8.56
C ALA A 74 3.55 5.96 9.99
N TYR A 75 2.44 5.25 10.15
CA TYR A 75 1.79 4.94 11.42
C TYR A 75 1.81 3.43 11.62
N ILE A 76 2.55 2.95 12.61
CA ILE A 76 2.62 1.52 12.96
C ILE A 76 1.76 1.26 14.18
N TYR A 77 0.58 0.69 13.96
CA TYR A 77 -0.41 0.38 14.98
C TYR A 77 -0.09 -0.94 15.68
N VAL A 78 -0.60 -1.11 16.90
CA VAL A 78 -0.36 -2.35 17.66
C VAL A 78 -0.99 -3.57 16.97
N ASN A 79 -2.23 -3.44 16.52
CA ASN A 79 -3.01 -4.53 15.92
C ASN A 79 -4.12 -4.03 14.98
N GLN A 80 -4.92 -4.95 14.43
CA GLN A 80 -6.05 -4.65 13.55
C GLN A 80 -7.01 -3.59 14.10
N ALA A 81 -7.44 -3.70 15.37
CA ALA A 81 -8.44 -2.80 15.93
C ALA A 81 -7.92 -1.36 15.93
N THR A 82 -6.70 -1.17 16.44
CA THR A 82 -6.05 0.14 16.46
C THR A 82 -5.77 0.68 15.06
N LEU A 83 -5.46 -0.19 14.08
CA LEU A 83 -5.31 0.21 12.67
C LEU A 83 -6.63 0.76 12.10
N VAL A 84 -7.74 0.04 12.30
CA VAL A 84 -9.05 0.48 11.79
C VAL A 84 -9.45 1.82 12.41
N ASP A 85 -9.22 2.00 13.71
CA ASP A 85 -9.45 3.29 14.39
C ASP A 85 -8.60 4.40 13.77
N GLY A 86 -7.32 4.12 13.49
CA GLY A 86 -6.42 5.04 12.80
C GLY A 86 -6.88 5.44 11.40
N LEU A 87 -7.38 4.47 10.62
CA LEU A 87 -7.93 4.73 9.29
C LEU A 87 -9.15 5.66 9.36
N ILE A 88 -10.00 5.50 10.38
CA ILE A 88 -11.16 6.38 10.59
C ILE A 88 -10.72 7.77 11.05
N GLN A 89 -9.88 7.84 12.09
CA GLN A 89 -9.56 9.08 12.79
C GLN A 89 -8.54 9.96 12.05
N ILE A 90 -7.53 9.34 11.43
CA ILE A 90 -6.41 10.05 10.79
C ILE A 90 -6.58 10.08 9.28
N ALA A 91 -6.91 8.94 8.65
CA ALA A 91 -7.08 8.90 7.20
C ALA A 91 -8.46 9.42 6.73
N GLY A 92 -9.42 9.61 7.64
CA GLY A 92 -10.76 10.10 7.32
C GLY A 92 -11.60 9.10 6.53
N GLU A 93 -11.26 7.81 6.61
CA GLU A 93 -11.98 6.73 5.93
C GLU A 93 -13.35 6.51 6.57
N LYS A 94 -14.35 6.16 5.77
CA LYS A 94 -15.65 5.73 6.33
C LYS A 94 -15.47 4.42 7.07
N ARG A 95 -16.27 4.21 8.13
CA ARG A 95 -16.15 3.03 9.00
C ARG A 95 -16.18 1.70 8.24
N GLU A 96 -17.10 1.54 7.29
CA GLU A 96 -17.21 0.30 6.49
C GLU A 96 -15.97 0.10 5.60
N GLU A 97 -15.52 1.16 4.91
CA GLU A 97 -14.32 1.12 4.06
C GLU A 97 -13.05 0.86 4.88
N ALA A 98 -12.93 1.46 6.06
CA ALA A 98 -11.83 1.25 6.99
C ALA A 98 -11.79 -0.20 7.51
N TRP A 99 -12.95 -0.77 7.83
CA TRP A 99 -13.06 -2.17 8.24
C TRP A 99 -12.67 -3.12 7.11
N ASP A 100 -13.18 -2.90 5.90
CA ASP A 100 -12.89 -3.73 4.73
C ASP A 100 -11.41 -3.72 4.36
N LYS A 101 -10.75 -2.56 4.47
CA LYS A 101 -9.30 -2.43 4.30
C LYS A 101 -8.55 -3.10 5.46
N GLY A 102 -8.86 -2.76 6.70
CA GLY A 102 -8.10 -3.16 7.87
C GLY A 102 -8.21 -4.65 8.25
N ARG A 103 -9.30 -5.33 7.87
CA ARG A 103 -9.54 -6.73 8.29
C ARG A 103 -8.49 -7.74 7.81
N PHE A 104 -7.84 -7.48 6.68
CA PHE A 104 -6.84 -8.40 6.10
C PHE A 104 -5.51 -7.74 5.72
N ALA A 105 -5.45 -6.41 5.71
CA ALA A 105 -4.26 -5.70 5.26
C ALA A 105 -3.14 -5.72 6.30
N ALA A 106 -1.93 -6.08 5.89
CA ALA A 106 -0.72 -5.84 6.69
C ALA A 106 -0.29 -4.36 6.64
N GLY A 107 -0.67 -3.65 5.58
CA GLY A 107 -0.46 -2.23 5.40
C GLY A 107 -1.54 -1.62 4.50
N VAL A 108 -1.82 -0.34 4.69
CA VAL A 108 -2.77 0.43 3.89
C VAL A 108 -2.14 1.79 3.61
N ALA A 109 -1.86 2.05 2.34
CA ALA A 109 -1.57 3.40 1.88
C ALA A 109 -2.86 4.23 1.76
N THR A 110 -2.83 5.46 2.27
CA THR A 110 -3.92 6.44 2.15
C THR A 110 -3.37 7.79 1.68
N ARG A 111 -4.21 8.83 1.58
CA ARG A 111 -3.75 10.22 1.34
C ARG A 111 -3.00 10.81 2.54
N ALA A 112 -3.32 10.34 3.75
CA ALA A 112 -2.72 10.83 4.99
C ALA A 112 -1.37 10.16 5.31
N GLY A 113 -1.03 9.08 4.62
CA GLY A 113 0.23 8.36 4.80
C GLY A 113 0.08 6.85 4.72
N LEU A 114 1.06 6.16 5.30
CA LEU A 114 1.16 4.71 5.36
C LEU A 114 0.68 4.20 6.72
N PHE A 115 -0.26 3.26 6.74
CA PHE A 115 -0.85 2.71 7.96
C PHE A 115 -0.52 1.22 8.03
N LEU A 116 0.18 0.76 9.08
CA LEU A 116 0.78 -0.58 9.13
C LEU A 116 0.34 -1.33 10.39
N ARG A 117 0.17 -2.65 10.26
CA ARG A 117 -0.12 -3.58 11.35
C ARG A 117 1.16 -4.06 12.04
N GLY A 118 1.44 -3.54 13.23
CA GLY A 118 2.64 -3.86 14.00
C GLY A 118 2.71 -5.32 14.44
N ASP A 119 1.58 -5.95 14.76
CA ASP A 119 1.48 -7.39 15.03
C ASP A 119 1.96 -8.22 13.83
N HIS A 120 1.54 -7.87 12.61
CA HIS A 120 2.03 -8.51 11.40
C HIS A 120 3.50 -8.21 11.13
N LEU A 121 3.95 -6.97 11.31
CA LEU A 121 5.35 -6.60 11.09
C LEU A 121 6.29 -7.36 12.02
N ALA A 122 5.88 -7.61 13.27
CA ALA A 122 6.68 -8.35 14.24
C ALA A 122 6.95 -9.80 13.82
N GLU A 123 6.05 -10.41 13.05
CA GLU A 123 6.18 -11.77 12.53
C GLU A 123 6.96 -11.83 11.20
N MET A 124 7.14 -10.68 10.53
CA MET A 124 7.81 -10.61 9.23
C MET A 124 9.34 -10.52 9.38
N HIS A 125 10.05 -11.34 8.61
CA HIS A 125 11.48 -11.15 8.40
C HIS A 125 11.78 -9.82 7.66
N LEU A 126 13.03 -9.38 7.71
CA LEU A 126 13.47 -8.08 7.16
C LEU A 126 13.05 -7.89 5.69
N LEU A 127 13.30 -8.87 4.81
CA LEU A 127 12.90 -8.82 3.41
C LEU A 127 11.37 -8.64 3.24
N GLY A 128 10.55 -9.27 4.08
CA GLY A 128 9.10 -9.17 4.03
C GLY A 128 8.61 -7.77 4.41
N ARG A 129 9.19 -7.19 5.49
CA ARG A 129 8.90 -5.81 5.90
C ARG A 129 9.28 -4.80 4.80
N ALA A 130 10.50 -4.92 4.27
CA ALA A 130 10.97 -4.06 3.18
C ALA A 130 10.05 -4.13 1.95
N GLY A 131 9.65 -5.35 1.58
CA GLY A 131 8.76 -5.57 0.45
C GLY A 131 7.36 -5.00 0.66
N LEU A 132 6.80 -5.14 1.86
CA LEU A 132 5.52 -4.53 2.23
C LEU A 132 5.59 -3.00 2.14
N PHE A 133 6.64 -2.39 2.71
CA PHE A 133 6.80 -0.93 2.67
C PHE A 133 6.91 -0.41 1.23
N ALA A 134 7.67 -1.09 0.37
CA ALA A 134 7.81 -0.71 -1.03
C ALA A 134 6.49 -0.83 -1.81
N HIS A 135 5.76 -1.92 -1.60
CA HIS A 135 4.44 -2.12 -2.21
C HIS A 135 3.47 -1.01 -1.80
N GLU A 136 3.29 -0.79 -0.50
CA GLU A 136 2.34 0.21 -0.01
C GLU A 136 2.72 1.64 -0.37
N LEU A 137 4.01 2.01 -0.27
CA LEU A 137 4.47 3.32 -0.72
C LEU A 137 4.21 3.53 -2.21
N THR A 138 4.20 2.48 -3.03
CA THR A 138 3.87 2.60 -4.45
C THR A 138 2.46 3.10 -4.64
N HIS A 139 1.50 2.66 -3.82
CA HIS A 139 0.14 3.18 -3.85
C HIS A 139 0.04 4.65 -3.40
N VAL A 140 0.93 5.13 -2.52
CA VAL A 140 1.01 6.56 -2.21
C VAL A 140 1.46 7.33 -3.46
N SER A 141 2.48 6.82 -4.15
CA SER A 141 2.99 7.44 -5.39
C SER A 141 1.97 7.42 -6.54
N GLN A 142 1.26 6.31 -6.73
CA GLN A 142 0.18 6.20 -7.72
C GLN A 142 -0.94 7.21 -7.45
N ARG A 143 -1.31 7.44 -6.19
CA ARG A 143 -2.28 8.49 -5.83
C ARG A 143 -1.75 9.88 -6.14
N LYS A 144 -0.46 10.12 -5.90
CA LYS A 144 0.18 11.40 -6.25
C LYS A 144 0.17 11.64 -7.76
N LEU A 145 0.44 10.60 -8.56
CA LEU A 145 0.38 10.67 -10.03
C LEU A 145 -1.03 11.00 -10.54
N ALA A 146 -2.06 10.44 -9.93
CA ALA A 146 -3.46 10.65 -10.32
C ALA A 146 -4.14 11.83 -9.60
N GLU A 147 -3.39 12.66 -8.86
CA GLU A 147 -3.95 13.74 -8.05
C GLU A 147 -4.73 14.76 -8.92
N GLY A 148 -5.92 15.18 -8.44
CA GLY A 148 -6.85 16.04 -9.19
C GLY A 148 -7.78 15.28 -10.16
N GLY A 149 -7.50 14.00 -10.40
CA GLY A 149 -8.33 13.10 -11.19
C GLY A 149 -9.55 12.55 -10.46
N ARG A 150 -10.46 11.95 -11.23
CA ARG A 150 -11.66 11.25 -10.71
C ARG A 150 -11.65 9.73 -10.93
N GLY A 151 -10.65 9.22 -11.64
CA GLY A 151 -10.53 7.80 -11.99
C GLY A 151 -9.20 7.20 -11.54
N GLY A 152 -9.04 5.91 -11.80
CA GLY A 152 -7.79 5.20 -11.57
C GLY A 152 -7.58 4.12 -12.63
N ALA A 153 -6.33 3.67 -12.76
CA ALA A 153 -5.99 2.55 -13.62
C ALA A 153 -6.69 1.26 -13.16
N ALA A 154 -6.73 0.27 -14.05
CA ALA A 154 -7.24 -1.06 -13.72
C ALA A 154 -6.49 -1.63 -12.51
N GLN A 155 -7.20 -2.33 -11.61
CA GLN A 155 -6.62 -2.85 -10.36
C GLN A 155 -5.38 -3.71 -10.62
N TRP A 156 -5.40 -4.58 -11.63
CA TRP A 156 -4.22 -5.38 -12.02
C TRP A 156 -2.99 -4.52 -12.37
N ILE A 157 -3.16 -3.32 -12.94
CA ILE A 157 -2.04 -2.41 -13.23
C ILE A 157 -1.50 -1.82 -11.93
N LEU A 158 -2.40 -1.40 -11.03
CA LEU A 158 -2.01 -0.79 -9.76
C LEU A 158 -1.23 -1.76 -8.89
N GLU A 159 -1.76 -2.98 -8.72
CA GLU A 159 -1.17 -4.06 -7.92
C GLU A 159 0.09 -4.62 -8.59
N GLY A 160 0.04 -4.85 -9.91
CA GLY A 160 1.20 -5.32 -10.66
C GLY A 160 2.36 -4.35 -10.63
N HIS A 161 2.09 -3.03 -10.70
CA HIS A 161 3.11 -1.99 -10.57
C HIS A 161 3.66 -1.91 -9.15
N ALA A 162 2.81 -2.00 -8.12
CA ALA A 162 3.26 -2.05 -6.73
C ALA A 162 4.18 -3.24 -6.47
N ASP A 163 3.86 -4.41 -7.03
CA ASP A 163 4.72 -5.59 -6.93
C ASP A 163 5.99 -5.49 -7.79
N TRP A 164 5.94 -4.84 -8.94
CA TRP A 164 7.13 -4.57 -9.75
C TRP A 164 8.11 -3.64 -9.00
N VAL A 165 7.60 -2.55 -8.43
CA VAL A 165 8.40 -1.62 -7.61
C VAL A 165 8.95 -2.31 -6.37
N LYS A 166 8.15 -3.16 -5.70
CA LYS A 166 8.60 -3.99 -4.58
C LYS A 166 9.83 -4.81 -4.97
N VAL A 167 9.79 -5.53 -6.08
CA VAL A 167 10.92 -6.36 -6.53
C VAL A 167 12.14 -5.49 -6.85
N GLN A 168 11.97 -4.35 -7.52
CA GLN A 168 13.07 -3.43 -7.82
C GLN A 168 13.69 -2.82 -6.55
N ALA A 169 12.87 -2.42 -5.59
CA ALA A 169 13.36 -1.86 -4.32
C ALA A 169 14.17 -2.90 -3.53
N LEU A 170 13.72 -4.15 -3.50
CA LEU A 170 14.46 -5.25 -2.85
C LEU A 170 15.80 -5.54 -3.53
N ASP A 171 15.87 -5.45 -4.86
CA ASP A 171 17.11 -5.61 -5.63
C ASP A 171 18.09 -4.47 -5.35
N LEU A 172 17.61 -3.22 -5.43
CA LEU A 172 18.43 -2.03 -5.19
C LEU A 172 18.90 -1.90 -3.73
N LEU A 173 18.17 -2.48 -2.77
CA LEU A 173 18.61 -2.61 -1.37
C LEU A 173 19.59 -3.76 -1.16
N GLY A 174 19.83 -4.60 -2.17
CA GLY A 174 20.68 -5.78 -2.08
C GLY A 174 20.06 -6.93 -1.28
N PHE A 175 18.75 -6.90 -1.03
CA PHE A 175 18.07 -7.97 -0.28
C PHE A 175 17.79 -9.20 -1.13
N ARG A 176 17.42 -9.01 -2.40
CA ARG A 176 17.17 -10.11 -3.32
C ARG A 176 17.28 -9.65 -4.77
N PRO A 177 18.05 -10.34 -5.63
CA PRO A 177 18.14 -10.01 -7.05
C PRO A 177 16.79 -9.99 -7.75
N TYR A 178 16.59 -9.08 -8.70
CA TYR A 178 15.36 -8.98 -9.50
C TYR A 178 14.97 -10.32 -10.12
N ARG A 179 15.95 -10.97 -10.77
CA ARG A 179 15.76 -12.25 -11.46
C ARG A 179 15.27 -13.35 -10.53
N GLU A 180 15.81 -13.44 -9.32
CA GLU A 180 15.40 -14.45 -8.34
C GLU A 180 13.93 -14.26 -7.95
N SER A 181 13.53 -13.01 -7.65
CA SER A 181 12.14 -12.68 -7.32
C SER A 181 11.18 -12.99 -8.47
N ARG A 182 11.57 -12.63 -9.71
CA ARG A 182 10.78 -12.93 -10.91
C ARG A 182 10.63 -14.43 -11.13
N ASP A 183 11.71 -15.19 -10.99
CA ASP A 183 11.70 -16.65 -11.16
C ASP A 183 10.85 -17.33 -10.06
N GLU A 184 10.85 -16.81 -8.82
CA GLU A 184 9.94 -17.27 -7.76
C GLU A 184 8.47 -17.02 -8.11
N ILE A 185 8.14 -15.86 -8.67
CA ILE A 185 6.77 -15.55 -9.11
C ILE A 185 6.34 -16.50 -10.23
N VAL A 186 7.20 -16.73 -11.23
CA VAL A 186 6.92 -17.70 -12.30
C VAL A 186 6.70 -19.10 -11.72
N ARG A 187 7.59 -19.57 -10.84
CA ARG A 187 7.42 -20.87 -10.17
C ARG A 187 6.12 -20.96 -9.36
N SER A 188 5.71 -19.87 -8.71
CA SER A 188 4.44 -19.84 -7.95
C SER A 188 3.21 -19.99 -8.84
N ILE A 189 3.29 -19.48 -10.08
CA ILE A 189 2.23 -19.59 -11.09
C ILE A 189 2.22 -20.99 -11.70
N SER A 190 3.36 -21.49 -12.18
CA SER A 190 3.48 -22.83 -12.77
C SER A 190 3.17 -23.94 -11.76
N GLY A 191 3.52 -23.72 -10.48
CA GLY A 191 3.23 -24.64 -9.37
C GLY A 191 1.86 -24.45 -8.72
N SER A 192 1.01 -23.54 -9.23
CA SER A 192 -0.33 -23.31 -8.69
C SER A 192 -1.21 -24.57 -8.81
N LYS A 193 -2.01 -24.84 -7.77
CA LYS A 193 -3.01 -25.92 -7.79
C LYS A 193 -4.03 -25.75 -8.91
N MET A 194 -4.33 -24.49 -9.26
CA MET A 194 -5.20 -24.15 -10.37
C MET A 194 -4.34 -23.94 -11.62
N PRO A 195 -4.57 -24.69 -12.71
CA PRO A 195 -3.91 -24.44 -13.99
C PRO A 195 -4.15 -23.03 -14.52
N VAL A 196 -3.13 -22.44 -15.15
CA VAL A 196 -3.19 -21.08 -15.74
C VAL A 196 -4.39 -20.89 -16.66
N LYS A 197 -4.77 -21.91 -17.44
CA LYS A 197 -5.94 -21.83 -18.32
C LYS A 197 -7.26 -21.46 -17.60
N PHE A 198 -7.34 -21.67 -16.30
CA PHE A 198 -8.49 -21.33 -15.46
C PHE A 198 -8.29 -20.04 -14.65
N PHE A 199 -7.15 -19.36 -14.79
CA PHE A 199 -6.97 -18.06 -14.16
C PHE A 199 -7.95 -17.05 -14.77
N PRO A 200 -8.44 -16.09 -13.96
CA PRO A 200 -9.25 -15.00 -14.47
C PRO A 200 -8.41 -14.15 -15.43
N ASP A 201 -9.04 -13.65 -16.50
CA ASP A 201 -8.39 -12.69 -17.40
C ASP A 201 -8.16 -11.35 -16.70
N LEU A 202 -7.19 -10.57 -17.20
CA LEU A 202 -6.88 -9.25 -16.63
C LEU A 202 -8.08 -8.29 -16.62
N GLU A 203 -9.03 -8.44 -17.56
CA GLU A 203 -10.28 -7.66 -17.55
C GLU A 203 -11.14 -7.96 -16.31
N ALA A 204 -11.21 -9.23 -15.88
CA ALA A 204 -11.89 -9.61 -14.65
C ALA A 204 -11.17 -9.08 -13.39
N LEU A 205 -9.87 -8.81 -13.51
CA LEU A 205 -9.04 -8.19 -12.48
C LEU A 205 -8.97 -6.65 -12.59
N ALA A 206 -9.79 -6.02 -13.44
CA ALA A 206 -9.71 -4.58 -13.64
C ALA A 206 -10.34 -3.75 -12.51
N THR A 207 -11.24 -4.35 -11.71
CA THR A 207 -11.94 -3.68 -10.62
C THR A 207 -11.56 -4.25 -9.26
N ASN A 208 -11.71 -3.47 -8.20
CA ASN A 208 -11.45 -3.94 -6.83
C ASN A 208 -12.35 -5.13 -6.45
N ALA A 209 -13.63 -5.11 -6.84
CA ALA A 209 -14.56 -6.21 -6.60
C ALA A 209 -14.14 -7.50 -7.33
N GLY A 210 -13.78 -7.38 -8.61
CA GLY A 210 -13.27 -8.51 -9.40
C GLY A 210 -11.96 -9.07 -8.84
N TRP A 211 -11.04 -8.18 -8.45
CA TRP A 211 -9.79 -8.54 -7.79
C TRP A 211 -10.01 -9.30 -6.48
N THR A 212 -10.86 -8.78 -5.59
CA THR A 212 -11.15 -9.39 -4.29
C THR A 212 -11.78 -10.78 -4.46
N SER A 213 -12.75 -10.90 -5.37
CA SER A 213 -13.38 -12.18 -5.70
C SER A 213 -12.34 -13.19 -6.20
N ALA A 214 -11.52 -12.79 -7.19
CA ALA A 214 -10.47 -13.64 -7.75
C ALA A 214 -9.41 -14.02 -6.72
N ARG A 215 -9.01 -13.10 -5.83
CA ARG A 215 -8.01 -13.38 -4.80
C ARG A 215 -8.47 -14.44 -3.81
N ASN A 216 -9.76 -14.39 -3.44
CA ASN A 216 -10.39 -15.37 -2.55
C ASN A 216 -10.55 -16.72 -3.23
N GLN A 217 -10.89 -16.74 -4.52
CA GLN A 217 -11.16 -17.97 -5.25
C GLN A 217 -9.90 -18.68 -5.76
N PHE A 218 -8.93 -17.93 -6.28
CA PHE A 218 -7.81 -18.47 -7.06
C PHE A 218 -6.43 -18.23 -6.45
N GLY A 219 -6.31 -17.37 -5.44
CA GLY A 219 -5.06 -17.17 -4.74
C GLY A 219 -4.19 -16.01 -5.27
N ALA A 220 -3.02 -15.82 -4.66
CA ALA A 220 -2.05 -14.81 -5.05
C ALA A 220 -1.41 -15.03 -6.43
N PRO A 221 -1.05 -16.28 -6.85
CA PRO A 221 -0.48 -16.51 -8.17
C PRO A 221 -1.41 -16.05 -9.30
N ALA A 222 -2.71 -16.32 -9.17
CA ALA A 222 -3.75 -15.94 -10.13
C ALA A 222 -4.20 -14.48 -10.03
N THR A 223 -3.61 -13.67 -9.14
CA THR A 223 -3.92 -12.24 -9.00
C THR A 223 -2.63 -11.43 -9.06
N TYR A 224 -1.95 -11.27 -7.93
CA TYR A 224 -0.67 -10.56 -7.82
C TYR A 224 0.40 -11.11 -8.77
N GLY A 225 0.55 -12.43 -8.88
CA GLY A 225 1.56 -13.05 -9.74
C GLY A 225 1.37 -12.72 -11.22
N GLN A 226 0.17 -12.94 -11.76
CA GLN A 226 -0.11 -12.57 -13.15
C GLN A 226 -0.08 -11.06 -13.39
N ALA A 227 -0.55 -10.26 -12.44
CA ALA A 227 -0.54 -8.80 -12.53
C ALA A 227 0.90 -8.26 -12.59
N PHE A 228 1.79 -8.80 -11.76
CA PHE A 228 3.23 -8.52 -11.81
C PHE A 228 3.79 -8.87 -13.18
N LEU A 229 3.56 -10.08 -13.71
CA LEU A 229 4.11 -10.47 -15.02
C LEU A 229 3.54 -9.65 -16.18
N ALA A 230 2.28 -9.22 -16.09
CA ALA A 230 1.68 -8.33 -17.08
C ALA A 230 2.38 -6.97 -17.07
N VAL A 231 2.55 -6.37 -15.90
CA VAL A 231 3.22 -5.07 -15.76
C VAL A 231 4.70 -5.16 -16.11
N ASP A 232 5.40 -6.20 -15.66
CA ASP A 232 6.79 -6.50 -16.03
C ASP A 232 6.93 -6.55 -17.54
N TRP A 233 6.06 -7.28 -18.24
CA TRP A 233 6.10 -7.36 -19.70
C TRP A 233 5.80 -6.03 -20.39
N LEU A 234 4.88 -5.23 -19.84
CA LEU A 234 4.59 -3.89 -20.35
C LEU A 234 5.82 -2.97 -20.21
N ILE A 235 6.53 -3.05 -19.09
CA ILE A 235 7.75 -2.30 -18.80
C ILE A 235 8.92 -2.79 -19.67
N GLU A 236 9.08 -4.11 -19.86
CA GLU A 236 10.08 -4.68 -20.77
C GLU A 236 9.93 -4.11 -22.20
N ARG A 237 8.69 -3.92 -22.67
CA ARG A 237 8.41 -3.43 -24.03
C ARG A 237 8.54 -1.91 -24.18
N TYR A 238 8.10 -1.14 -23.20
CA TYR A 238 7.90 0.31 -23.36
C TYR A 238 8.64 1.16 -22.33
N GLY A 239 9.29 0.53 -21.34
CA GLY A 239 9.99 1.20 -20.25
C GLY A 239 9.05 1.65 -19.12
N SER A 240 9.61 1.76 -17.91
CA SER A 240 8.87 2.19 -16.71
C SER A 240 8.34 3.62 -16.84
N ALA A 241 9.10 4.51 -17.50
CA ALA A 241 8.69 5.89 -17.74
C ALA A 241 7.35 5.98 -18.47
N LYS A 242 7.07 5.09 -19.43
CA LYS A 242 5.77 5.05 -20.11
C LYS A 242 4.65 4.58 -19.21
N LEU A 243 4.91 3.63 -18.31
CA LEU A 243 3.91 3.24 -17.32
C LEU A 243 3.59 4.39 -16.33
N LEU A 244 4.61 5.13 -15.88
CA LEU A 244 4.42 6.30 -15.03
C LEU A 244 3.67 7.42 -15.77
N GLU A 245 3.96 7.65 -17.05
CA GLU A 245 3.19 8.55 -17.91
C GLU A 245 1.72 8.12 -17.94
N PHE A 246 1.43 6.83 -18.22
CA PHE A 246 0.07 6.29 -18.23
C PHE A 246 -0.66 6.49 -16.91
N LEU A 247 -0.02 6.19 -15.78
CA LEU A 247 -0.60 6.41 -14.45
C LEU A 247 -0.87 7.89 -14.18
N GLY A 248 0.05 8.78 -14.57
CA GLY A 248 -0.09 10.23 -14.43
C GLY A 248 -1.23 10.83 -15.25
N ARG A 249 -1.62 10.20 -16.36
CA ARG A 249 -2.76 10.66 -17.17
C ARG A 249 -4.09 10.62 -16.42
N PHE A 250 -4.21 9.83 -15.36
CA PHE A 250 -5.42 9.80 -14.54
C PHE A 250 -5.64 11.09 -13.73
N ALA A 251 -4.67 12.00 -13.63
CA ALA A 251 -4.87 13.35 -13.14
C ALA A 251 -5.70 14.23 -14.09
N LEU A 252 -5.79 13.84 -15.38
CA LEU A 252 -6.52 14.59 -16.40
C LEU A 252 -8.03 14.30 -16.35
N GLN A 253 -8.83 15.20 -16.90
CA GLN A 253 -10.29 15.03 -17.03
C GLN A 253 -10.70 14.23 -18.29
N THR A 254 -9.75 13.79 -19.12
CA THR A 254 -10.02 12.98 -20.31
C THR A 254 -10.52 11.58 -19.93
N ALA A 255 -11.28 10.91 -20.79
CA ALA A 255 -11.86 9.62 -20.46
C ALA A 255 -10.79 8.53 -20.25
N PRO A 256 -10.92 7.64 -19.24
CA PRO A 256 -9.91 6.62 -18.92
C PRO A 256 -9.45 5.75 -20.10
N ARG A 257 -10.37 5.43 -21.01
CA ARG A 257 -10.10 4.62 -22.22
C ARG A 257 -9.09 5.28 -23.16
N GLU A 258 -8.98 6.60 -23.12
CA GLU A 258 -8.06 7.36 -23.99
C GLU A 258 -6.63 7.34 -23.48
N HIS A 259 -6.42 7.15 -22.17
CA HIS A 259 -5.10 7.19 -21.57
C HIS A 259 -4.19 6.11 -22.14
N TRP A 260 -4.69 4.87 -22.28
CA TRP A 260 -3.91 3.75 -22.82
C TRP A 260 -3.46 4.03 -24.25
N ARG A 261 -4.40 4.36 -25.13
CA ARG A 261 -4.18 4.70 -26.55
C ARG A 261 -3.13 5.80 -26.74
N THR A 262 -3.06 6.73 -25.80
CA THR A 262 -2.13 7.87 -25.92
C THR A 262 -0.69 7.46 -25.63
N VAL A 263 -0.49 6.49 -24.74
CA VAL A 263 0.83 6.15 -24.21
C VAL A 263 1.42 4.92 -24.87
N PHE A 264 0.59 3.90 -25.14
CA PHE A 264 1.05 2.62 -25.66
C PHE A 264 0.64 2.45 -27.13
N PRO A 265 1.56 1.98 -28.00
CA PRO A 265 1.28 1.77 -29.42
C PRO A 265 0.50 0.48 -29.70
N ILE A 266 0.14 -0.29 -28.66
CA ILE A 266 -0.67 -1.50 -28.74
C ILE A 266 -2.07 -1.21 -28.19
N SER A 267 -3.12 -1.81 -28.75
CA SER A 267 -4.45 -1.67 -28.15
C SER A 267 -4.54 -2.40 -26.80
N TYR A 268 -5.40 -1.93 -25.90
CA TYR A 268 -5.59 -2.57 -24.57
C TYR A 268 -6.00 -4.03 -24.71
N ARG A 269 -6.91 -4.32 -25.65
CA ARG A 269 -7.38 -5.68 -25.92
C ARG A 269 -6.27 -6.58 -26.46
N GLN A 270 -5.53 -6.10 -27.46
CA GLN A 270 -4.41 -6.85 -28.02
C GLN A 270 -3.34 -7.16 -26.97
N PHE A 271 -3.04 -6.22 -26.07
CA PHE A 271 -2.12 -6.47 -24.96
C PHE A 271 -2.63 -7.60 -24.04
N ILE A 272 -3.91 -7.59 -23.67
CA ILE A 272 -4.50 -8.64 -22.83
C ILE A 272 -4.42 -10.00 -23.52
N ASP A 273 -4.81 -10.08 -24.79
CA ASP A 273 -4.82 -11.35 -25.53
C ASP A 273 -3.39 -11.91 -25.72
N GLU A 274 -2.42 -11.06 -26.08
CA GLU A 274 -1.01 -11.46 -26.18
C GLU A 274 -0.43 -11.86 -24.82
N PHE A 275 -0.75 -11.13 -23.75
CA PHE A 275 -0.32 -11.48 -22.39
C PHE A 275 -0.89 -12.83 -21.98
N ARG A 276 -2.17 -13.08 -22.27
CA ARG A 276 -2.83 -14.34 -21.94
C ARG A 276 -2.12 -15.53 -22.59
N ALA A 277 -1.80 -15.43 -23.88
CA ALA A 277 -1.06 -16.48 -24.57
C ALA A 277 0.34 -16.72 -23.96
N ARG A 278 1.03 -15.65 -23.53
CA ARG A 278 2.32 -15.75 -22.84
C ARG A 278 2.21 -16.42 -21.48
N LEU A 279 1.17 -16.06 -20.70
CA LEU A 279 0.93 -16.64 -19.38
C LEU A 279 0.66 -18.15 -19.49
N GLU A 280 -0.14 -18.58 -20.47
CA GLU A 280 -0.43 -19.99 -20.72
C GLU A 280 0.78 -20.79 -21.23
N ALA A 281 1.76 -20.11 -21.84
CA ALA A 281 3.00 -20.70 -22.29
C ALA A 281 4.07 -20.82 -21.20
N LEU A 282 3.81 -20.32 -19.98
CA LEU A 282 4.69 -20.55 -18.83
C LEU A 282 4.76 -22.05 -18.53
N ARG A 283 5.98 -22.55 -18.42
CA ARG A 283 6.27 -23.94 -18.05
C ARG A 283 6.51 -24.05 -16.56
#